data_AF-A0A2P6WF07-F1
#
_entry.id   AF-A0A2P6WF07-F1
#
_cell.length_a   1.000
_cell.length_b   1.000
_cell.length_c   1.000
_cell.angle_alpha   90.00
_cell.angle_beta   90.00
_cell.angle_gamma   90.00
#
_symmetry.space_group_name_H-M   'P 1'
#
loop_
_entity.id
_entity.type
_entity.pdbx_description
1 polymer ?
#
loop_
_entity_poly.entity_id
_entity_poly.type
_entity_poly.pdbx_seq_one_letter_code
_entity_poly.pdbx_strand_id
1 'polypeptide(L)'
;MQIEVSEAGKVTGAVSCYKNEDQNKAEFIDELFEQAKLDGATLSFRTKPVNGLWFEFSGTVERGSGKAPSDENYWKIKGKVTVRRTGENGQISEKTHGVTLKSFPQESDPRQN
;
A
#
# COMPACT_ATOMS: atom_id res chain seq x y z
N MET A 1 3.49 -1.09 -4.77
CA MET A 1 2.39 -0.52 -3.96
C MET A 1 2.57 0.98 -3.88
N GLN A 2 1.49 1.72 -4.08
CA GLN A 2 1.42 3.18 -4.04
C GLN A 2 0.39 3.61 -3.01
N ILE A 3 0.75 4.62 -2.21
CA ILE A 3 -0.10 5.19 -1.16
C ILE A 3 -0.02 6.70 -1.32
N GLU A 4 -1.19 7.33 -1.39
CA GLU A 4 -1.35 8.77 -1.51
C GLU A 4 -2.21 9.27 -0.36
N VAL A 5 -1.81 10.41 0.21
CA VAL A 5 -2.54 11.09 1.27
C VAL A 5 -2.83 12.49 0.78
N SER A 6 -4.12 12.80 0.64
CA SER A 6 -4.58 14.14 0.27
C SER A 6 -4.50 15.12 1.46
N GLU A 7 -4.55 16.41 1.18
CA GLU A 7 -4.57 17.47 2.21
C GLU A 7 -5.75 17.35 3.19
N ALA A 8 -6.87 16.75 2.75
CA ALA A 8 -8.03 16.47 3.60
C ALA A 8 -7.88 15.20 4.47
N GLY A 9 -6.70 14.57 4.48
CA GLY A 9 -6.42 13.34 5.24
C GLY A 9 -7.01 12.06 4.63
N LYS A 10 -7.65 12.15 3.45
CA LYS A 10 -8.12 10.96 2.72
C LYS A 10 -6.91 10.19 2.16
N VAL A 11 -6.89 8.89 2.42
CA VAL A 11 -5.89 7.96 1.91
C VAL A 11 -6.43 7.23 0.69
N THR A 12 -5.66 7.20 -0.38
CA THR A 12 -5.92 6.43 -1.60
C THR A 12 -4.67 5.65 -1.99
N GLY A 13 -4.82 4.66 -2.87
CA GLY A 13 -3.69 3.84 -3.26
C GLY A 13 -4.09 2.58 -4.00
N ALA A 14 -3.05 1.88 -4.45
CA ALA A 14 -3.16 0.62 -5.16
C ALA A 14 -2.03 -0.33 -4.77
N VAL A 15 -2.37 -1.62 -4.69
CA VAL A 15 -1.40 -2.70 -4.57
C VAL A 15 -1.34 -3.43 -5.90
N SER A 16 -0.26 -3.19 -6.64
CA SER A 16 0.04 -3.93 -7.85
C SER A 16 0.80 -5.21 -7.49
N CYS A 17 0.25 -6.37 -7.87
CA CYS A 17 0.84 -7.67 -7.58
C CYS A 17 0.57 -8.70 -8.69
N TYR A 18 1.31 -9.80 -8.65
CA TYR A 18 1.07 -10.94 -9.52
C TYR A 18 -0.01 -11.85 -8.94
N LYS A 19 -1.00 -12.21 -9.77
CA LYS A 19 -2.13 -13.09 -9.43
C LYS A 19 -1.68 -14.45 -8.89
N ASN A 20 -0.60 -15.00 -9.46
CA ASN A 20 -0.05 -16.29 -9.09
C ASN A 20 1.46 -16.18 -8.79
N GLU A 21 1.93 -17.03 -7.87
CA GLU A 21 3.37 -17.23 -7.62
C GLU A 21 4.04 -17.98 -8.80
N ASP A 22 3.26 -18.55 -9.73
CA ASP A 22 3.75 -19.18 -10.96
C ASP A 22 4.14 -18.11 -11.99
N GLN A 23 5.44 -17.93 -12.16
CA GLN A 23 6.06 -16.97 -13.07
C GLN A 23 5.60 -17.14 -14.54
N ASN A 24 5.14 -18.33 -14.94
CA ASN A 24 4.70 -18.60 -16.32
C ASN A 24 3.24 -18.16 -16.59
N LYS A 25 2.46 -17.86 -15.55
CA LYS A 25 1.05 -17.41 -15.64
C LYS A 25 0.83 -16.11 -14.87
N ALA A 26 1.84 -15.27 -14.86
CA ALA A 26 1.85 -14.00 -14.14
C ALA A 26 0.86 -13.01 -14.79
N GLU A 27 -0.36 -12.96 -14.25
CA GLU A 27 -1.33 -11.90 -14.54
C GLU A 27 -1.11 -10.77 -13.53
N PHE A 28 -0.95 -9.54 -14.02
CA PHE A 28 -0.74 -8.37 -13.18
C PHE A 28 -2.10 -7.80 -12.77
N ILE A 29 -2.29 -7.56 -11.47
CA ILE A 29 -3.53 -7.02 -10.92
C ILE A 29 -3.21 -5.78 -10.13
N ASP A 30 -3.98 -4.72 -10.37
CA ASP A 30 -4.03 -3.53 -9.53
C ASP A 30 -5.23 -3.62 -8.59
N GLU A 31 -4.94 -3.88 -7.31
CA GLU A 31 -5.96 -3.88 -6.28
C GLU A 31 -6.09 -2.50 -5.62
N LEU A 32 -7.20 -1.82 -5.90
CA LEU A 32 -7.50 -0.51 -5.33
C LEU A 32 -7.92 -0.63 -3.86
N PHE A 33 -7.63 0.41 -3.08
CA PHE A 33 -8.08 0.51 -1.70
C PHE A 33 -9.62 0.59 -1.65
N GLU A 34 -10.24 -0.36 -0.96
CA GLU A 34 -11.66 -0.32 -0.63
C GLU A 34 -11.88 0.54 0.61
N GLN A 35 -10.99 0.40 1.60
CA GLN A 35 -11.00 1.17 2.83
C GLN A 35 -9.57 1.58 3.17
N ALA A 36 -9.38 2.83 3.56
CA ALA A 36 -8.09 3.30 4.06
C ALA A 36 -8.31 4.43 5.07
N LYS A 37 -7.51 4.44 6.14
CA LYS A 37 -7.59 5.43 7.21
C LYS A 37 -6.18 5.81 7.66
N LEU A 38 -5.96 7.12 7.80
CA LEU A 38 -4.82 7.66 8.53
C LEU A 38 -5.36 8.35 9.79
N ASP A 39 -5.01 7.83 10.96
CA ASP A 39 -5.43 8.34 12.26
C ASP A 39 -4.20 8.78 13.06
N GLY A 40 -3.93 10.08 13.03
CA GLY A 40 -2.64 10.65 13.46
C GLY A 40 -1.50 10.08 12.64
N ALA A 41 -0.69 9.22 13.26
CA ALA A 41 0.41 8.51 12.59
C ALA A 41 0.07 7.07 12.19
N THR A 42 -1.11 6.55 12.55
CA THR A 42 -1.48 5.15 12.29
C THR A 42 -2.15 5.03 10.94
N LEU A 43 -1.57 4.25 10.04
CA LEU A 43 -2.10 3.97 8.71
C LEU A 43 -2.63 2.54 8.65
N SER A 44 -3.88 2.39 8.23
CA SER A 44 -4.46 1.11 7.87
C SER A 44 -5.19 1.18 6.54
N PHE A 45 -5.14 0.09 5.77
CA PHE A 45 -5.94 -0.04 4.57
C PHE A 45 -6.33 -1.49 4.31
N ARG A 46 -7.35 -1.66 3.48
CA ARG A 46 -7.78 -2.92 2.89
C ARG A 46 -8.09 -2.71 1.41
N THR A 47 -7.62 -3.62 0.56
CA THR A 47 -7.97 -3.62 -0.86
C THR A 47 -9.30 -4.33 -1.11
N LYS A 48 -9.92 -3.99 -2.24
CA LYS A 48 -11.09 -4.72 -2.72
C LYS A 48 -10.66 -6.16 -3.08
N PRO A 49 -11.38 -7.20 -2.64
CA PRO A 49 -11.04 -8.57 -3.00
C PRO A 49 -11.18 -8.80 -4.51
N VAL A 50 -10.11 -9.30 -5.13
CA VAL A 50 -10.06 -9.70 -6.53
C VAL A 50 -9.77 -11.20 -6.59
N ASN A 51 -10.73 -11.99 -7.11
CA ASN A 51 -10.62 -13.46 -7.19
C ASN A 51 -10.25 -14.12 -5.84
N GLY A 52 -10.78 -13.59 -4.73
CA GLY A 52 -10.51 -14.11 -3.40
C GLY A 52 -9.13 -13.75 -2.82
N LEU A 53 -8.32 -12.94 -3.50
CA LEU A 53 -7.10 -12.33 -2.97
C LEU A 53 -7.42 -10.91 -2.48
N TRP A 54 -6.93 -10.54 -1.31
CA TRP A 54 -6.90 -9.15 -0.85
C TRP A 54 -5.74 -8.88 0.10
N PHE A 55 -5.42 -7.61 0.24
CA PHE A 55 -4.35 -7.10 1.09
C PHE A 55 -4.93 -6.26 2.22
N GLU A 56 -4.45 -6.51 3.42
CA GLU A 56 -4.67 -5.67 4.59
C GLU A 56 -3.33 -5.13 5.06
N PHE A 57 -3.30 -3.87 5.46
CA PHE A 57 -2.11 -3.25 6.01
C PHE A 57 -2.43 -2.55 7.33
N SER A 58 -1.49 -2.65 8.25
CA SER A 58 -1.48 -1.89 9.48
C SER A 58 -0.06 -1.47 9.82
N GLY A 59 0.14 -0.19 10.08
CA GLY A 59 1.45 0.37 10.37
C GLY A 59 1.40 1.82 10.81
N THR A 60 2.58 2.42 10.88
CA THR A 60 2.77 3.82 11.27
C THR A 60 3.53 4.58 10.20
N VAL A 61 3.12 5.83 10.01
CA VAL A 61 3.83 6.83 9.21
C VAL A 61 4.79 7.57 10.13
N GLU A 62 6.06 7.57 9.76
CA GLU A 62 7.16 8.20 10.50
C GLU A 62 7.86 9.21 9.61
N ARG A 63 8.42 10.25 10.23
CA ARG A 63 9.31 11.17 9.54
C ARG A 63 10.62 10.46 9.22
N GLY A 64 11.02 10.46 7.95
CA GLY A 64 12.29 9.90 7.53
C GLY A 64 13.43 10.91 7.63
N SER A 65 14.57 10.60 7.00
CA SER A 65 15.76 11.47 7.03
C SER A 65 15.72 12.60 6.01
N GLY A 66 14.77 12.56 5.07
CA GLY A 66 14.55 13.64 4.11
C GLY A 66 14.11 14.91 4.84
N LYS A 67 14.67 16.06 4.44
CA LYS A 67 14.41 17.36 5.06
C LYS A 67 13.25 18.07 4.38
N ALA A 68 13.08 17.87 3.07
CA ALA A 68 12.00 18.42 2.25
C ALA A 68 11.16 17.31 1.57
N PRO A 69 9.88 17.57 1.21
CA PRO A 69 9.03 16.60 0.49
C PRO A 69 9.61 16.10 -0.84
N SER A 70 10.49 16.90 -1.45
CA SER A 70 11.26 16.56 -2.63
C SER A 70 12.42 15.60 -2.37
N ASP A 71 12.77 15.36 -1.11
CA ASP A 71 13.83 14.42 -0.75
C ASP A 71 13.27 12.99 -0.71
N GLU A 72 14.02 12.04 -1.24
CA GLU A 72 13.75 10.63 -0.98
C GLU A 72 13.75 10.39 0.53
N ASN A 73 12.90 9.48 1.01
CA ASN A 73 12.88 9.09 2.41
C ASN A 73 12.46 10.24 3.35
N TYR A 74 11.68 11.20 2.85
CA TYR A 74 11.01 12.22 3.64
C TYR A 74 9.94 11.61 4.56
N TRP A 75 9.15 10.67 4.05
CA TRP A 75 8.25 9.82 4.84
C TRP A 75 8.71 8.36 4.81
N LYS A 76 8.51 7.68 5.94
CA LYS A 76 8.68 6.24 6.07
C LYS A 76 7.39 5.64 6.59
N ILE A 77 6.99 4.52 6.02
CA ILE A 77 5.87 3.74 6.52
C ILE A 77 6.42 2.40 6.97
N LYS A 78 6.22 2.05 8.23
CA LYS A 78 6.60 0.75 8.78
C LYS A 78 5.35 0.02 9.24
N GLY A 79 5.23 -1.24 8.88
CA GLY A 79 4.06 -1.99 9.27
C GLY A 79 4.09 -3.42 8.79
N LYS A 80 2.91 -4.01 8.77
CA LYS A 80 2.68 -5.38 8.32
C LYS A 80 1.67 -5.36 7.20
N VAL A 81 1.99 -6.06 6.12
CA VAL A 81 1.04 -6.40 5.06
C VAL A 81 0.60 -7.84 5.30
N THR A 82 -0.69 -8.03 5.45
CA THR A 82 -1.35 -9.32 5.58
C THR A 82 -2.03 -9.63 4.26
N VAL A 83 -1.55 -10.67 3.58
CA VAL A 83 -2.12 -11.19 2.34
C VAL A 83 -3.10 -12.28 2.70
N ARG A 84 -4.35 -12.13 2.27
CA ARG A 84 -5.40 -13.12 2.49
C ARG A 84 -5.89 -13.69 1.17
N ARG A 85 -6.02 -15.01 1.11
CA ARG A 85 -6.52 -15.73 -0.05
C ARG A 85 -7.57 -16.75 0.34
N THR A 86 -8.74 -16.67 -0.26
CA THR A 86 -9.78 -17.69 -0.20
C THR A 86 -9.43 -18.84 -1.16
N GLY A 87 -9.23 -20.04 -0.62
CA GLY A 87 -9.04 -21.26 -1.39
C GLY A 87 -10.36 -21.84 -1.93
N GLU A 88 -10.28 -22.83 -2.81
CA GLU A 88 -11.41 -23.44 -3.50
C GLU A 88 -12.44 -24.10 -2.55
N ASN A 89 -12.00 -24.50 -1.35
CA ASN A 89 -12.84 -25.07 -0.31
C ASN A 89 -13.43 -24.02 0.67
N GLY A 90 -13.26 -22.72 0.38
CA GLY A 90 -13.69 -21.63 1.24
C GLY A 90 -12.76 -21.34 2.43
N GLN A 91 -11.67 -22.09 2.61
CA GLN A 91 -10.68 -21.79 3.64
C GLN A 91 -9.91 -20.51 3.29
N ILE A 92 -9.72 -19.65 4.28
CA ILE A 92 -8.92 -18.44 4.14
C ILE A 92 -7.50 -18.75 4.62
N SER A 93 -6.54 -18.62 3.71
CA SER A 93 -5.12 -18.62 4.03
C SER A 93 -4.65 -17.20 4.26
N GLU A 94 -3.76 -17.02 5.23
CA GLU A 94 -3.19 -15.72 5.59
C GLU A 94 -1.66 -15.82 5.63
N LYS A 95 -0.98 -14.86 4.99
CA LYS A 95 0.47 -14.67 5.10
C LYS A 95 0.77 -13.22 5.47
N THR A 96 1.47 -13.01 6.58
CA THR A 96 1.84 -11.68 7.06
C THR A 96 3.32 -11.40 6.84
N HIS A 97 3.63 -10.23 6.29
CA HIS A 97 4.99 -9.78 6.00
C HIS A 97 5.25 -8.41 6.63
N GLY A 98 6.35 -8.27 7.36
CA GLY A 98 6.82 -6.96 7.81
C GLY A 98 7.40 -6.18 6.63
N VAL A 99 6.95 -4.93 6.44
CA VAL A 99 7.40 -4.07 5.35
C VAL A 99 7.87 -2.71 5.87
N THR A 100 8.84 -2.13 5.18
CA THR A 100 9.24 -0.73 5.36
C THR A 100 9.23 -0.07 3.99
N LEU A 101 8.37 0.94 3.83
CA LEU A 101 8.23 1.71 2.60
C LEU A 101 8.82 3.10 2.82
N LYS A 102 9.48 3.63 1.80
CA LYS A 102 10.04 4.98 1.81
C LYS A 102 9.30 5.80 0.78
N SER A 103 9.03 7.07 1.07
CA SER A 103 8.50 7.98 0.07
C SER A 103 9.55 8.24 -1.00
N PHE A 104 9.09 8.24 -2.25
CA PHE A 104 9.84 8.80 -3.35
C PHE A 104 9.70 10.33 -3.36
N PRO A 105 10.64 11.05 -3.97
CA PRO A 105 10.50 12.48 -4.24
C PRO A 105 9.16 12.76 -4.90
N GLN A 106 8.34 13.64 -4.32
CA GLN A 106 7.25 14.24 -5.08
C GLN A 106 7.90 15.24 -6.04
N GLU A 107 7.83 14.97 -7.35
CA GLU A 107 8.14 16.01 -8.34
C GLU A 107 7.22 17.19 -8.03
N SER A 108 7.82 18.30 -7.61
CA SER A 108 7.12 19.58 -7.60
C SER A 108 7.00 19.96 -9.06
N ASP A 109 5.90 19.64 -9.74
CA ASP A 109 5.72 20.07 -11.12
C ASP A 109 5.75 21.61 -11.13
N PRO A 110 6.81 22.26 -11.69
CA PRO A 110 6.89 23.71 -11.68
C PRO A 110 6.02 24.35 -12.78
N ARG A 111 5.09 23.60 -13.39
CA ARG A 111 4.28 24.03 -14.55
C ARG A 111 2.83 24.40 -14.22
N GLN A 112 2.57 24.94 -13.03
CA GLN A 112 1.37 25.75 -12.80
C GLN A 112 1.76 27.18 -12.46
N ASN A 113 2.09 27.95 -13.50
CA ASN A 113 2.03 29.41 -13.47
C ASN A 113 1.57 29.94 -14.83
#